data_AF-L0PFA9-F1
#
_entry.id   AF-L0PFA9-F1
#
_cell.length_a   1.000
_cell.length_b   1.000
_cell.length_c   1.000
_cell.angle_alpha   90.00
_cell.angle_beta   90.00
_cell.angle_gamma   90.00
#
_symmetry.space_group_name_H-M   'P 1'
#
loop_
_entity.id
_entity.type
_entity.pdbx_description
1 polymer ?
#
loop_
_entity_poly.entity_id
_entity_poly.type
_entity_poly.pdbx_seq_one_letter_code
_entity_poly.pdbx_strand_id
1 'polypeptide(L)'
;MIGETPQELIQSTLSGFQIGLDLQAISRIQDTFRATCKNREIKQQNSKAVLKGLQRQLELSKSSALASQNSPSRAEHASVILAMDREKFSLAKNINELELSINTLDATHSRLKEELEQLESEDVMKDTELMTDDSTLLRLKIYRMLGIDLLEDDTGVYTKAIIRNKNNSDVHEVNIEPRYSHFFYSNYLWDLIST
;
A
#
# COMPACT_ATOMS: atom_id res chain seq x y z
N MET A 1 -36.73 97.00 -70.38
CA MET A 1 -36.36 98.41 -70.12
C MET A 1 -35.06 98.40 -69.38
N ILE A 2 -34.22 99.37 -69.73
CA ILE A 2 -32.80 99.54 -69.41
C ILE A 2 -32.47 99.03 -68.01
N GLY A 3 -31.51 98.09 -67.95
CA GLY A 3 -31.02 97.51 -66.71
C GLY A 3 -30.66 98.59 -65.71
N GLU A 4 -30.72 98.22 -64.42
CA GLU A 4 -30.39 99.07 -63.27
C GLU A 4 -29.33 100.10 -63.65
N THR A 5 -29.62 101.35 -63.33
CA THR A 5 -28.67 102.41 -63.62
C THR A 5 -27.33 102.00 -63.00
N PRO A 6 -26.18 102.22 -63.69
CA PRO A 6 -24.88 101.76 -63.18
C PRO A 6 -24.61 102.20 -61.74
N GLN A 7 -25.20 103.32 -61.33
CA GLN A 7 -25.17 103.85 -59.98
C GLN A 7 -25.92 102.98 -58.95
N GLU A 8 -27.10 102.44 -59.27
CA GLU A 8 -27.87 101.53 -58.41
C GLU A 8 -27.14 100.19 -58.23
N LEU A 9 -26.48 99.68 -59.28
CA LEU A 9 -25.66 98.46 -59.20
C LEU A 9 -24.41 98.66 -58.32
N ILE A 10 -23.75 99.82 -58.41
CA ILE A 10 -22.61 100.16 -57.54
C ILE A 10 -23.08 100.29 -56.09
N GLN A 11 -24.24 100.91 -55.85
CA GLN A 11 -24.75 101.06 -54.49
C GLN A 11 -25.20 99.72 -53.88
N SER A 12 -25.83 98.85 -54.66
CA SER A 12 -26.23 97.50 -54.21
C SER A 12 -25.01 96.63 -53.92
N THR A 13 -23.99 96.64 -54.77
CA THR A 13 -22.73 95.90 -54.54
C THR A 13 -21.95 96.43 -53.34
N LEU A 14 -21.91 97.75 -53.13
CA LEU A 14 -21.32 98.34 -51.93
C LEU A 14 -22.07 97.94 -50.66
N SER A 15 -23.41 97.87 -50.70
CA SER A 15 -24.23 97.43 -49.56
C SER A 15 -24.14 95.93 -49.29
N GLY A 16 -23.93 95.12 -50.34
CA GLY A 16 -23.73 93.68 -50.24
C GLY A 16 -22.35 93.28 -49.72
N PHE A 17 -21.37 94.18 -49.76
CA PHE A 17 -20.02 93.91 -49.29
C PHE A 17 -19.91 94.04 -47.76
N GLN A 18 -20.22 92.95 -47.05
CA GLN A 18 -20.32 92.90 -45.59
C GLN A 18 -19.00 92.52 -44.90
N ILE A 19 -18.01 93.41 -44.96
CA ILE A 19 -16.67 93.22 -44.35
C ILE A 19 -16.75 92.85 -42.86
N GLY A 20 -17.72 93.40 -42.13
CA GLY A 20 -17.89 93.15 -40.70
C GLY A 20 -18.20 91.69 -40.38
N LEU A 21 -18.99 91.01 -41.20
CA LEU A 21 -19.30 89.58 -41.01
C LEU A 21 -18.09 88.71 -41.29
N ASP A 22 -17.31 89.05 -42.33
CA ASP A 22 -16.08 88.33 -42.66
C ASP A 22 -15.02 88.49 -41.56
N LEU A 23 -14.89 89.69 -41.00
CA LEU A 23 -13.98 89.93 -39.87
C LEU A 23 -14.39 89.11 -38.63
N GLN A 24 -15.69 89.02 -38.34
CA GLN A 24 -16.20 88.18 -37.27
C GLN A 24 -15.97 86.69 -37.55
N ALA A 25 -16.16 86.25 -38.79
CA ALA A 25 -15.87 84.88 -39.21
C ALA A 25 -14.39 84.53 -39.03
N ILE A 26 -13.48 85.43 -39.41
CA ILE A 26 -12.03 85.27 -39.21
C ILE A 26 -11.70 85.19 -37.72
N SER A 27 -12.27 86.07 -36.89
CA SER A 27 -12.06 86.02 -35.42
C SER A 27 -12.52 84.67 -34.85
N ARG A 28 -13.70 84.19 -35.27
CA ARG A 28 -14.23 82.89 -34.85
C ARG A 28 -13.32 81.74 -35.29
N ILE A 29 -12.78 81.79 -36.52
CA ILE A 29 -11.82 80.80 -37.01
C ILE A 29 -10.55 80.81 -36.17
N GLN A 30 -10.03 81.99 -35.80
CA GLN A 30 -8.86 82.08 -34.92
C GLN A 30 -9.12 81.50 -33.53
N ASP A 31 -10.29 81.74 -32.95
CA ASP A 31 -10.65 81.19 -31.64
C ASP A 31 -10.81 79.67 -31.69
N THR A 32 -11.48 79.14 -32.71
CA THR A 32 -11.59 77.69 -32.93
C THR A 32 -10.23 77.04 -33.19
N PHE A 33 -9.33 77.71 -33.91
CA PHE A 33 -7.96 77.24 -34.11
C PHE A 33 -7.19 77.17 -32.79
N ARG A 34 -7.23 78.24 -31.99
CA ARG A 34 -6.60 78.28 -30.65
C ARG A 34 -7.14 77.18 -29.73
N ALA A 35 -8.47 77.00 -29.70
CA ALA A 35 -9.11 75.93 -28.92
C ALA A 35 -8.66 74.53 -29.39
N THR A 36 -8.58 74.32 -30.71
CA THR A 36 -8.13 73.05 -31.30
C THR A 36 -6.67 72.76 -30.98
N CYS A 37 -5.78 73.75 -31.11
CA CYS A 37 -4.37 73.63 -30.75
C CYS A 37 -4.19 73.26 -29.28
N LYS A 38 -4.89 73.96 -28.37
CA LYS A 38 -4.84 73.65 -26.93
C LYS A 38 -5.34 72.23 -26.62
N ASN A 39 -6.42 71.80 -27.26
CA ASN A 39 -6.96 70.45 -27.06
C ASN A 39 -5.98 69.37 -27.57
N ARG A 40 -5.37 69.59 -28.74
CA ARG A 40 -4.34 68.70 -29.29
C ARG A 40 -3.12 68.61 -28.37
N GLU A 41 -2.66 69.73 -27.83
CA GLU A 41 -1.53 69.75 -26.91
C GLU A 41 -1.83 68.94 -25.64
N ILE A 42 -2.99 69.15 -25.03
CA ILE A 42 -3.43 68.39 -23.84
C ILE A 42 -3.50 66.89 -24.16
N LYS A 43 -4.11 66.51 -25.29
CA LYS A 43 -4.18 65.10 -25.70
C LYS A 43 -2.79 64.50 -25.90
N GLN A 44 -1.88 65.22 -26.56
CA GLN A 44 -0.52 64.76 -26.78
C GLN A 44 0.24 64.58 -25.47
N GLN A 45 0.11 65.51 -24.52
CA GLN A 45 0.72 65.41 -23.20
C GLN A 45 0.17 64.22 -22.41
N ASN A 46 -1.15 64.01 -22.43
CA ASN A 46 -1.79 62.87 -21.78
C ASN A 46 -1.33 61.53 -22.37
N SER A 47 -1.31 61.40 -23.69
CA SER A 47 -0.81 60.18 -24.35
C SER A 47 0.66 59.91 -24.00
N LYS A 48 1.52 60.94 -23.96
CA LYS A 48 2.92 60.80 -23.53
C LYS A 48 3.04 60.36 -22.07
N ALA A 49 2.20 60.89 -21.18
CA ALA A 49 2.19 60.50 -19.77
C ALA A 49 1.77 59.02 -19.60
N VAL A 50 0.72 58.59 -20.30
CA VAL A 50 0.27 57.19 -20.30
C VAL A 50 1.36 56.27 -20.85
N LEU A 51 2.00 56.62 -21.97
CA LEU A 51 3.08 55.82 -22.55
C LEU A 51 4.26 55.67 -21.59
N LYS A 52 4.67 56.74 -20.89
CA LYS A 52 5.72 56.66 -19.86
C LYS A 52 5.32 55.75 -18.70
N GLY A 53 4.05 55.81 -18.27
CA GLY A 53 3.52 54.93 -17.23
C GLY A 53 3.58 53.45 -17.62
N LEU A 54 3.08 53.13 -18.82
CA LEU A 54 3.11 51.77 -19.38
C LEU A 54 4.55 51.28 -19.59
N GLN A 55 5.45 52.14 -20.08
CA GLN A 55 6.86 51.79 -20.24
C GLN A 55 7.50 51.42 -18.90
N ARG A 56 7.22 52.19 -17.83
CA ARG A 56 7.71 51.87 -16.49
C ARG A 56 7.16 50.55 -15.97
N GLN A 57 5.87 50.27 -16.18
CA GLN A 57 5.26 48.99 -15.79
C GLN A 57 5.88 47.82 -16.55
N LEU A 58 6.13 47.97 -17.85
CA LEU A 58 6.76 46.97 -18.68
C LEU A 58 8.18 46.67 -18.17
N GLU A 59 8.99 47.68 -17.92
CA GLU A 59 10.35 47.49 -17.39
C GLU A 59 10.35 46.80 -16.02
N LEU A 60 9.43 47.17 -15.12
CA LEU A 60 9.29 46.50 -13.81
C LEU A 60 8.88 45.03 -13.97
N SER A 61 7.91 44.73 -14.83
CA SER A 61 7.49 43.35 -15.10
C SER A 61 8.60 42.54 -15.74
N LYS A 62 9.35 43.13 -16.67
CA LYS A 62 10.48 42.50 -17.34
C LYS A 62 11.62 42.22 -16.37
N SER A 63 11.98 43.19 -15.52
CA SER A 63 12.99 43.00 -14.49
C SER A 63 12.57 41.94 -13.48
N SER A 64 11.29 41.90 -13.08
CA SER A 64 10.77 40.86 -12.20
C SER A 64 10.82 39.48 -12.84
N ALA A 65 10.44 39.35 -14.12
CA ALA A 65 10.48 38.08 -14.83
C ALA A 65 11.92 37.56 -15.00
N LEU A 66 12.86 38.46 -15.32
CA LEU A 66 14.29 38.12 -15.41
C LEU A 66 14.87 37.74 -14.05
N ALA A 67 14.51 38.44 -12.98
CA ALA A 67 14.91 38.11 -11.62
C ALA A 67 14.39 36.72 -11.19
N SER A 68 13.14 36.39 -11.53
CA SER A 68 12.58 35.06 -11.28
C SER A 68 13.25 33.96 -12.13
N GLN A 69 13.55 34.23 -13.41
CA GLN A 69 14.25 33.26 -14.26
C GLN A 69 15.67 32.97 -13.79
N ASN A 70 16.39 34.01 -13.36
CA ASN A 70 17.76 33.91 -12.87
C ASN A 70 17.82 33.64 -11.36
N SER A 71 16.68 33.37 -10.72
CA SER A 71 16.66 33.07 -9.30
C SER A 71 17.41 31.75 -9.04
N PRO A 72 18.39 31.74 -8.13
CA PRO A 72 19.16 30.53 -7.78
C PRO A 72 18.25 29.37 -7.32
N SER A 73 17.04 29.71 -6.84
CA SER A 73 15.97 28.77 -6.52
C SER A 73 15.63 27.81 -7.66
N ARG A 74 15.81 28.17 -8.94
CA ARG A 74 15.52 27.25 -10.06
C ARG A 74 16.54 26.12 -10.19
N ALA A 75 17.82 26.42 -9.99
CA ALA A 75 18.88 25.41 -10.00
C ALA A 75 18.74 24.48 -8.79
N GLU A 76 18.46 25.05 -7.62
CA GLU A 76 18.13 24.30 -6.40
C GLU A 76 16.88 23.43 -6.63
N HIS A 77 15.81 23.98 -7.20
CA HIS A 77 14.58 23.24 -7.50
C HIS A 77 14.81 22.07 -8.46
N ALA A 78 15.65 22.25 -9.49
CA ALA A 78 16.02 21.15 -10.39
C ALA A 78 16.79 20.04 -9.64
N SER A 79 17.71 20.41 -8.75
CA SER A 79 18.43 19.42 -7.92
C SER A 79 17.51 18.68 -6.95
N VAL A 80 16.53 19.39 -6.36
CA VAL A 80 15.54 18.83 -5.44
C VAL A 80 14.59 17.89 -6.18
N ILE A 81 14.14 18.24 -7.38
CA ILE A 81 13.35 17.33 -8.23
C ILE A 81 14.12 16.02 -8.48
N LEU A 82 15.38 16.13 -8.89
CA LEU A 82 16.20 14.94 -9.16
C LEU A 82 16.44 14.08 -7.90
N ALA A 83 16.58 14.70 -6.73
CA ALA A 83 16.66 13.99 -5.46
C ALA A 83 15.35 13.25 -5.14
N MET A 84 14.20 13.92 -5.28
CA MET A 84 12.88 13.31 -5.07
C MET A 84 12.60 12.17 -6.06
N ASP A 85 13.02 12.30 -7.32
CA ASP A 85 12.87 11.22 -8.30
C ASP A 85 13.69 9.99 -7.89
N ARG A 86 14.93 10.18 -7.41
CA ARG A 86 15.75 9.09 -6.88
C ARG A 86 15.11 8.42 -5.67
N GLU A 87 14.58 9.20 -4.72
CA GLU A 87 13.85 8.66 -3.57
C GLU A 87 12.61 7.88 -3.99
N LYS A 88 11.84 8.40 -4.95
CA LYS A 88 10.68 7.72 -5.51
C LYS A 88 11.05 6.37 -6.12
N PHE A 89 12.13 6.29 -6.89
CA PHE A 89 12.62 5.02 -7.45
C PHE A 89 13.10 4.06 -6.36
N SER A 90 13.82 4.56 -5.34
CA SER A 90 14.25 3.74 -4.21
C SER A 90 13.06 3.19 -3.42
N LEU A 91 12.04 4.02 -3.18
CA LEU A 91 10.85 3.64 -2.44
C LEU A 91 10.02 2.62 -3.23
N ALA A 92 9.86 2.81 -4.54
CA ALA A 92 9.20 1.83 -5.40
C ALA A 92 9.94 0.48 -5.41
N LYS A 93 11.27 0.48 -5.43
CA LYS A 93 12.07 -0.74 -5.32
C LYS A 93 11.85 -1.44 -3.97
N ASN A 94 11.88 -0.68 -2.87
CA ASN A 94 11.64 -1.22 -1.53
C ASN A 94 10.23 -1.79 -1.38
N ILE A 95 9.20 -1.14 -1.96
CA ILE A 95 7.84 -1.67 -2.00
C ILE A 95 7.82 -3.02 -2.71
N ASN A 96 8.43 -3.10 -3.90
CA ASN A 96 8.46 -4.35 -4.66
C ASN A 96 9.21 -5.48 -3.93
N GLU A 97 10.30 -5.17 -3.22
CA GLU A 97 11.00 -6.14 -2.37
C GLU A 97 10.13 -6.62 -1.19
N LEU A 98 9.39 -5.71 -0.55
CA LEU A 98 8.45 -6.06 0.53
C LEU A 98 7.27 -6.89 0.01
N GLU A 99 6.71 -6.55 -1.15
CA GLU A 99 5.64 -7.33 -1.78
C GLU A 99 6.09 -8.75 -2.13
N LEU A 100 7.31 -8.91 -2.66
CA LEU A 100 7.90 -10.23 -2.88
C LEU A 100 8.07 -10.99 -1.56
N SER A 101 8.54 -10.34 -0.49
CA SER A 101 8.67 -10.96 0.83
C SER A 101 7.31 -11.39 1.40
N ILE A 102 6.27 -10.57 1.26
CA ILE A 102 4.90 -10.89 1.68
C ILE A 102 4.41 -12.11 0.93
N ASN A 103 4.54 -12.14 -0.40
CA ASN A 103 4.12 -13.28 -1.22
C ASN A 103 4.84 -14.58 -0.81
N THR A 104 6.14 -14.52 -0.52
CA THR A 104 6.86 -15.71 -0.02
C THR A 104 6.37 -16.15 1.35
N LEU A 105 6.11 -15.20 2.25
CA LEU A 105 5.63 -15.50 3.60
C LEU A 105 4.22 -16.09 3.56
N ASP A 106 3.32 -15.54 2.75
CA ASP A 106 1.97 -16.05 2.54
C ASP A 106 1.98 -17.47 1.97
N ALA A 107 2.88 -17.75 1.01
CA ALA A 107 3.06 -19.10 0.49
C ALA A 107 3.53 -20.09 1.58
N THR A 108 4.50 -19.70 2.42
CA THR A 108 4.94 -20.54 3.54
C THR A 108 3.86 -20.73 4.59
N HIS A 109 3.08 -19.69 4.87
CA HIS A 109 1.97 -19.73 5.82
C HIS A 109 0.86 -20.65 5.32
N SER A 110 0.50 -20.58 4.03
CA SER A 110 -0.46 -21.50 3.42
C SER A 110 0.02 -22.95 3.52
N ARG A 111 1.30 -23.21 3.21
CA ARG A 111 1.88 -24.56 3.31
C ARG A 111 1.85 -25.10 4.74
N LEU A 112 2.28 -24.30 5.72
CA LEU A 112 2.25 -24.69 7.14
C LEU A 112 0.82 -24.92 7.64
N LYS A 113 -0.13 -24.13 7.15
CA LYS A 113 -1.55 -24.30 7.48
C LYS A 113 -2.10 -25.62 6.91
N GLU A 114 -1.74 -25.96 5.68
CA GLU A 114 -2.09 -27.25 5.06
C GLU A 114 -1.42 -28.43 5.79
N GLU A 115 -0.13 -28.32 6.16
CA GLU A 115 0.58 -29.33 6.96
C GLU A 115 -0.12 -29.54 8.32
N LEU A 116 -0.53 -28.46 8.98
CA LEU A 116 -1.25 -28.51 10.25
C LEU A 116 -2.63 -29.16 10.09
N GLU A 117 -3.39 -28.81 9.04
CA GLU A 117 -4.68 -29.45 8.76
C GLU A 117 -4.53 -30.95 8.45
N GLN A 118 -3.46 -31.34 7.75
CA GLN A 118 -3.13 -32.75 7.51
C GLN A 118 -2.85 -33.48 8.83
N LEU A 119 -2.02 -32.92 9.71
CA LEU A 119 -1.71 -33.46 11.04
C LEU A 119 -2.94 -33.53 11.96
N GLU A 120 -3.82 -32.53 11.93
CA GLU A 120 -5.08 -32.55 12.69
C GLU A 120 -6.06 -33.61 12.15
N SER A 121 -6.04 -33.86 10.84
CA SER A 121 -6.84 -34.92 10.19
C SER A 121 -6.24 -36.32 10.36
N GLU A 122 -4.96 -36.42 10.70
CA GLU A 122 -4.27 -37.67 10.97
C GLU A 122 -4.73 -38.20 12.34
N ASP A 123 -5.81 -38.97 12.29
CA ASP A 123 -6.51 -39.48 13.46
C ASP A 123 -5.61 -40.44 14.26
N VAL A 124 -5.13 -39.98 15.43
CA VAL A 124 -4.33 -40.74 16.41
C VAL A 124 -5.02 -42.06 16.81
N MET A 125 -6.34 -42.16 16.61
CA MET A 125 -7.10 -43.37 16.88
C MET A 125 -6.76 -44.54 15.92
N LYS A 126 -6.25 -44.26 14.71
CA LYS A 126 -5.84 -45.31 13.77
C LYS A 126 -4.60 -46.08 14.25
N ASP A 127 -3.71 -45.42 14.98
CA ASP A 127 -2.58 -46.07 15.67
C ASP A 127 -3.04 -46.86 16.90
N THR A 128 -4.21 -46.56 17.47
CA THR A 128 -4.74 -47.28 18.63
C THR A 128 -5.33 -48.64 18.23
N GLU A 129 -5.84 -48.81 17.01
CA GLU A 129 -6.28 -50.13 16.52
C GLU A 129 -5.11 -51.12 16.39
N LEU A 130 -3.91 -50.64 16.03
CA LEU A 130 -2.68 -51.45 16.02
C LEU A 130 -2.21 -51.84 17.43
N MET A 131 -2.60 -51.10 18.47
CA MET A 131 -2.32 -51.43 19.87
C MET A 131 -3.25 -52.51 20.44
N THR A 132 -4.27 -52.97 19.70
CA THR A 132 -5.16 -54.04 20.20
C THR A 132 -4.48 -55.40 20.25
N ASP A 133 -3.51 -55.66 19.38
CA ASP A 133 -2.61 -56.83 19.47
C ASP A 133 -1.77 -56.80 20.77
N ASP A 134 -1.51 -55.60 21.30
CA ASP A 134 -0.79 -55.41 22.56
C ASP A 134 -1.62 -55.78 23.80
N SER A 135 -2.94 -56.02 23.67
CA SER A 135 -3.76 -56.55 24.78
C SER A 135 -3.30 -57.95 25.21
N THR A 136 -2.92 -58.79 24.25
CA THR A 136 -2.39 -60.13 24.53
C THR A 136 -1.00 -60.05 25.15
N LEU A 137 -0.12 -59.20 24.60
CA LEU A 137 1.21 -58.93 25.14
C LEU A 137 1.16 -58.31 26.53
N LEU A 138 0.22 -57.39 26.79
CA LEU A 138 0.02 -56.76 28.09
C LEU A 138 -0.46 -57.81 29.12
N ARG A 139 -1.41 -58.67 28.74
CA ARG A 139 -1.84 -59.80 29.59
C ARG A 139 -0.67 -60.75 29.88
N LEU A 140 0.12 -61.12 28.87
CA LEU A 140 1.34 -61.92 29.02
C LEU A 140 2.36 -61.26 29.94
N LYS A 141 2.57 -59.94 29.82
CA LYS A 141 3.48 -59.16 30.66
C LYS A 141 3.02 -59.11 32.12
N ILE A 142 1.70 -59.00 32.36
CA ILE A 142 1.12 -59.05 33.71
C ILE A 142 1.36 -60.43 34.33
N TYR A 143 1.10 -61.52 33.61
CA TYR A 143 1.35 -62.87 34.11
C TYR A 143 2.84 -63.13 34.42
N ARG A 144 3.73 -62.59 33.58
CA ARG A 144 5.18 -62.65 33.83
C ARG A 144 5.61 -61.82 35.03
N MET A 145 5.02 -60.64 35.24
CA MET A 145 5.28 -59.81 36.42
C MET A 145 4.81 -60.46 37.72
N LEU A 146 3.74 -61.26 37.65
CA LEU A 146 3.23 -62.09 38.75
C LEU A 146 4.16 -63.27 39.08
N GLY A 147 5.20 -63.50 38.26
CA GLY A 147 6.23 -64.51 38.49
C GLY A 147 5.92 -65.87 37.87
N ILE A 148 4.94 -65.94 36.96
CA ILE A 148 4.61 -67.16 36.21
C ILE A 148 5.35 -67.15 34.88
N ASP A 149 6.35 -68.00 34.74
CA ASP A 149 7.06 -68.25 33.48
C ASP A 149 6.66 -69.63 32.95
N LEU A 150 6.20 -69.71 31.70
CA LEU A 150 5.90 -70.98 31.02
C LEU A 150 7.15 -71.45 30.28
N LEU A 151 7.50 -72.74 30.43
CA LEU A 151 8.56 -73.39 29.68
C LEU A 151 7.96 -74.30 28.61
N GLU A 152 8.45 -74.14 27.39
CA GLU A 152 8.16 -75.03 26.27
C GLU A 152 9.05 -76.27 26.34
N ASP A 153 8.46 -77.43 26.08
CA ASP A 153 9.21 -78.66 25.82
C ASP A 153 9.72 -78.67 24.37
N ASP A 154 10.67 -79.56 24.03
CA ASP A 154 11.34 -79.65 22.70
C ASP A 154 10.36 -79.98 21.55
N THR A 155 9.09 -80.24 21.87
CA THR A 155 7.96 -80.51 20.96
C THR A 155 6.98 -79.34 20.82
N GLY A 156 7.25 -78.19 21.45
CA GLY A 156 6.43 -76.97 21.38
C GLY A 156 5.16 -77.01 22.24
N VAL A 157 5.05 -77.96 23.16
CA VAL A 157 3.93 -78.07 24.11
C VAL A 157 4.35 -77.49 25.47
N TYR A 158 3.52 -76.61 26.03
CA TYR A 158 3.74 -75.99 27.34
C TYR A 158 3.43 -76.96 28.48
N THR A 159 4.40 -77.79 28.86
CA THR A 159 4.20 -78.85 29.85
C THR A 159 4.73 -78.46 31.25
N LYS A 160 5.45 -77.35 31.36
CA LYS A 160 6.12 -76.94 32.60
C LYS A 160 5.93 -75.45 32.86
N ALA A 161 5.58 -75.09 34.09
CA ALA A 161 5.51 -73.71 34.55
C ALA A 161 6.44 -73.51 35.75
N ILE A 162 7.20 -72.42 35.73
CA ILE A 162 8.03 -71.97 36.84
C ILE A 162 7.31 -70.81 37.51
N ILE A 163 7.12 -70.90 38.81
CA ILE A 163 6.51 -69.86 39.62
C ILE A 163 7.59 -69.32 40.54
N ARG A 164 7.84 -68.02 40.46
CA ARG A 164 8.83 -67.31 41.27
C ARG A 164 8.12 -66.41 42.25
N ASN A 165 8.22 -66.72 43.53
CA ASN A 165 7.65 -65.89 44.57
C ASN A 165 8.64 -64.78 44.98
N LYS A 166 8.25 -63.51 44.83
CA LYS A 166 9.10 -62.36 45.15
C LYS A 166 9.33 -62.17 46.65
N ASN A 167 8.45 -62.70 47.51
CA ASN A 167 8.51 -62.48 48.95
C ASN A 167 9.41 -63.48 49.67
N ASN A 168 9.52 -64.72 49.18
CA ASN A 168 10.25 -65.80 49.86
C ASN A 168 11.48 -66.33 49.06
N SER A 169 11.79 -65.74 47.89
CA SER A 169 12.86 -66.19 46.98
C SER A 169 12.79 -67.66 46.56
N ASP A 170 11.64 -68.32 46.74
CA ASP A 170 11.45 -69.73 46.40
C ASP A 170 11.00 -69.85 44.93
N VAL A 171 11.49 -70.90 44.26
CA VAL A 171 11.23 -71.18 42.85
C VAL A 171 10.59 -72.55 42.77
N HIS A 172 9.30 -72.58 42.45
CA HIS A 172 8.55 -73.82 42.31
C HIS A 172 8.43 -74.21 40.84
N GLU A 173 8.85 -75.43 40.54
CA GLU A 173 8.68 -76.06 39.24
C GLU A 173 7.41 -76.92 39.28
N VAL A 174 6.42 -76.55 38.47
CA VAL A 174 5.14 -77.26 38.37
C VAL A 174 5.03 -77.89 36.99
N ASN A 175 5.01 -79.22 36.94
CA ASN A 175 4.71 -79.96 35.72
C ASN A 175 3.18 -80.03 35.55
N ILE A 176 2.69 -79.51 34.44
CA ILE A 176 1.26 -79.48 34.11
C ILE A 176 0.92 -80.79 33.40
N GLU A 177 0.42 -81.76 34.14
CA GLU A 177 -0.09 -83.02 33.59
C GLU A 177 -1.61 -82.94 33.36
N PRO A 178 -2.15 -83.53 32.28
CA PRO A 178 -3.60 -83.55 31.98
C PRO A 178 -4.43 -84.40 32.96
N ARG A 179 -3.80 -84.95 34.01
CA ARG A 179 -4.42 -85.81 35.03
C ARG A 179 -5.23 -85.03 36.07
N TYR A 180 -4.97 -83.73 36.24
CA TYR A 180 -5.66 -82.88 37.21
C TYR A 180 -6.57 -81.85 36.51
N SER A 181 -7.63 -81.42 37.21
CA SER A 181 -8.58 -80.44 36.67
C SER A 181 -7.97 -79.03 36.59
N HIS A 182 -8.43 -78.22 35.65
CA HIS A 182 -8.05 -76.80 35.55
C HIS A 182 -8.27 -76.05 36.87
N PHE A 183 -9.34 -76.38 37.60
CA PHE A 183 -9.66 -75.77 38.90
C PHE A 183 -8.61 -76.10 39.98
N PHE A 184 -8.08 -77.33 39.97
CA PHE A 184 -7.00 -77.74 40.87
C PHE A 184 -5.73 -76.92 40.60
N TYR A 185 -5.33 -76.79 39.33
CA TYR A 185 -4.17 -75.99 38.97
C TYR A 185 -4.35 -74.50 39.27
N SER A 186 -5.52 -73.92 38.99
CA SER A 186 -5.74 -72.50 39.31
C SER A 186 -5.57 -72.22 40.80
N ASN A 187 -6.19 -73.01 41.69
CA ASN A 187 -6.05 -72.80 43.14
C ASN A 187 -4.61 -73.07 43.61
N TYR A 188 -3.97 -74.11 43.10
CA TYR A 188 -2.58 -74.44 43.45
C TYR A 188 -1.59 -73.34 43.04
N LEU A 189 -1.75 -72.78 41.83
CA LEU A 189 -0.94 -71.66 41.35
C LEU A 189 -1.18 -70.39 42.18
N TRP A 190 -2.42 -70.10 42.55
CA TRP A 190 -2.75 -68.95 43.40
C TRP A 190 -2.21 -69.11 44.83
N ASP A 191 -2.28 -70.31 45.41
CA ASP A 191 -1.71 -70.59 46.74
C ASP A 191 -0.19 -70.39 46.75
N LEU A 192 0.51 -70.86 45.70
CA LEU A 192 1.96 -70.71 45.53
C LEU A 192 2.42 -69.26 45.36
N ILE A 193 1.56 -68.39 44.80
CA ILE A 193 1.84 -66.96 44.63
C ILE A 193 1.49 -66.16 45.89
N SER A 194 0.47 -66.59 46.65
CA SER A 194 0.00 -65.84 47.84
C SER A 194 0.77 -66.15 49.14
N THR A 195 1.42 -67.31 49.21
CA THR A 195 2.17 -67.78 50.39
C THR A 195 3.61 -67.29 50.38
#